data_AF-A0A833SQ83-F1
#
_entry.id   AF-A0A833SQ83-F1
#
_cell.length_a   1.000
_cell.length_b   1.000
_cell.length_c   1.000
_cell.angle_alpha   90.00
_cell.angle_beta   90.00
_cell.angle_gamma   90.00
#
_symmetry.space_group_name_H-M   'P 1'
#
loop_
_entity.id
_entity.type
_entity.pdbx_description
1 polymer ?
#
loop_
_entity_poly.entity_id
_entity_poly.type
_entity_poly.pdbx_seq_one_letter_code
_entity_poly.pdbx_strand_id
1 'polypeptide(L)'
;MPKNKSKTRDPSNSFSASFDGAQDGVSPVAVPLTENEAHVCASPGNMHSPTPTTAGVNGVGVERSHCLVIYTGGTFGMVPDENGVLHPSSGFLEKKINEMDEFKFENMPHVTVSEWANPIDSSDMTPDDWGTIAKEIEAKYWDYDGFVVLQGTDTMAYTASALSFMLEYLGKPVVISGAMIPLHFPHSDARRNLIMSVMCAASLAIPEVCIYSNNKLLRGNRTTKVANMSVDAFHSPNFPSLAVTGVEAIVDQPLILPYPRSRFRVFTALSTNICVFHLVPGFDAECIEAYIERHSATTDKDKRKALVFALYGTGNAPLRKDGFLRLVKMAIDADIPVTITSQCVQGRTQLDTYATGVNLLNMGVITSLDMTIEACVAKLGYLMGKGFTGKQLKTKMETDLRGELSIVDAVANGEEMSRTRQYRKTVVRSFASH
;
A
#
# COMPACT_ATOMS: atom_id res chain seq x y z
N MET A 1 -54.71 31.09 8.79
CA MET A 1 -55.85 30.37 9.39
C MET A 1 -56.72 29.77 8.29
N PRO A 2 -57.36 28.61 8.54
CA PRO A 2 -57.32 27.47 7.62
C PRO A 2 -58.69 27.08 7.06
N LYS A 3 -58.70 26.19 6.06
CA LYS A 3 -59.56 24.98 5.95
C LYS A 3 -59.43 24.37 4.55
N ASN A 4 -58.87 23.18 4.43
CA ASN A 4 -59.71 22.02 4.13
C ASN A 4 -58.99 20.71 4.39
N LYS A 5 -59.76 19.80 5.01
CA LYS A 5 -59.41 18.43 5.34
C LYS A 5 -59.67 17.55 4.12
N SER A 6 -58.84 16.53 3.90
CA SER A 6 -59.38 15.21 3.56
C SER A 6 -58.55 14.13 4.27
N LYS A 7 -59.28 13.22 4.92
CA LYS A 7 -58.82 11.94 5.47
C LYS A 7 -59.07 10.87 4.41
N THR A 8 -58.25 9.82 4.39
CA THR A 8 -58.61 8.37 4.38
C THR A 8 -57.33 7.55 4.10
N ARG A 9 -56.81 6.78 5.07
CA ARG A 9 -57.07 5.35 5.40
C ARG A 9 -56.34 4.35 4.48
N ASP A 10 -55.29 3.77 5.07
CA ASP A 10 -54.63 2.45 4.92
C ASP A 10 -55.60 1.25 4.79
N PRO A 11 -55.16 -0.04 4.63
CA PRO A 11 -54.04 -0.67 3.91
C PRO A 11 -54.49 -1.90 3.07
N SER A 12 -53.53 -2.62 2.48
CA SER A 12 -53.56 -4.02 2.02
C SER A 12 -54.37 -4.40 0.76
N ASN A 13 -53.67 -4.85 -0.28
CA ASN A 13 -54.13 -6.00 -1.04
C ASN A 13 -52.96 -6.77 -1.68
N SER A 14 -53.05 -8.08 -1.49
CA SER A 14 -52.21 -9.18 -1.91
C SER A 14 -52.06 -9.33 -3.42
N PHE A 15 -50.86 -9.69 -3.89
CA PHE A 15 -50.67 -10.41 -5.14
C PHE A 15 -49.78 -11.64 -4.93
N SER A 16 -50.43 -12.80 -4.97
CA SER A 16 -49.85 -14.12 -5.19
C SER A 16 -49.59 -14.32 -6.68
N ALA A 17 -48.41 -14.80 -7.05
CA ALA A 17 -48.17 -15.40 -8.36
C ALA A 17 -47.33 -16.68 -8.18
N SER A 18 -48.01 -17.79 -8.41
CA SER A 18 -47.53 -19.15 -8.62
C SER A 18 -46.71 -19.26 -9.90
N PHE A 19 -45.60 -20.00 -9.87
CA PHE A 19 -45.00 -20.63 -11.04
C PHE A 19 -44.56 -22.04 -10.69
N ASP A 20 -45.34 -23.01 -11.18
CA ASP A 20 -44.91 -24.39 -11.43
C ASP A 20 -44.27 -24.45 -12.81
N GLY A 21 -43.26 -25.31 -12.96
CA GLY A 21 -43.10 -26.10 -14.20
C GLY A 21 -41.76 -26.04 -14.92
N ALA A 22 -41.16 -27.24 -14.99
CA ALA A 22 -40.31 -27.78 -16.05
C ALA A 22 -38.78 -27.70 -15.89
N GLN A 23 -38.26 -28.90 -15.59
CA GLN A 23 -36.91 -29.41 -15.77
C GLN A 23 -36.42 -29.23 -17.22
N ASP A 24 -35.11 -29.02 -17.38
CA ASP A 24 -34.29 -29.88 -18.24
C ASP A 24 -32.80 -29.69 -17.89
N GLY A 25 -32.17 -30.81 -17.53
CA GLY A 25 -30.77 -30.88 -17.15
C GLY A 25 -29.86 -31.00 -18.35
N VAL A 26 -28.75 -30.28 -18.33
CA VAL A 26 -27.61 -30.50 -19.23
C VAL A 26 -26.37 -30.69 -18.37
N SER A 27 -25.84 -31.92 -18.37
CA SER A 27 -24.57 -32.28 -17.74
C SER A 27 -23.39 -31.71 -18.53
N PRO A 28 -22.34 -31.16 -17.89
CA PRO A 28 -21.10 -30.86 -18.60
C PRO A 28 -20.23 -32.10 -18.75
N VAL A 29 -19.87 -32.37 -20.00
CA VAL A 29 -18.94 -33.39 -20.47
C VAL A 29 -17.52 -33.06 -19.97
N ALA A 30 -16.89 -34.02 -19.29
CA ALA A 30 -15.47 -33.99 -18.97
C ALA A 30 -14.64 -34.38 -20.20
N VAL A 31 -13.60 -33.60 -20.52
CA VAL A 31 -12.56 -33.94 -21.50
C VAL A 31 -11.20 -33.80 -20.81
N PRO A 32 -10.24 -34.72 -21.05
CA PRO A 32 -9.11 -34.96 -20.16
C PRO A 32 -7.94 -34.01 -20.41
N LEU A 33 -7.18 -33.75 -19.35
CA LEU A 33 -5.85 -33.14 -19.38
C LEU A 33 -4.87 -34.07 -20.11
N THR A 34 -4.12 -33.53 -21.06
CA THR A 34 -3.01 -34.21 -21.71
C THR A 34 -1.69 -33.82 -21.03
N GLU A 35 -0.96 -34.85 -20.64
CA GLU A 35 0.42 -34.81 -20.13
C GLU A 35 1.42 -34.61 -21.29
N ASN A 36 2.45 -33.80 -21.02
CA ASN A 36 3.81 -33.74 -21.61
C ASN A 36 4.22 -32.26 -21.50
N GLU A 37 5.23 -31.86 -20.74
CA GLU A 37 6.60 -32.36 -20.75
C GLU A 37 7.22 -32.40 -19.35
N ALA A 38 7.80 -33.56 -19.02
CA ALA A 38 8.67 -33.77 -17.89
C ALA A 38 10.15 -33.73 -18.31
N HIS A 39 11.02 -33.53 -17.31
CA HIS A 39 12.49 -33.52 -17.29
C HIS A 39 13.12 -32.13 -17.47
N VAL A 40 13.89 -31.61 -16.51
CA VAL A 40 15.05 -32.25 -15.88
C VAL A 40 15.06 -32.05 -14.35
N CYS A 41 15.16 -33.16 -13.61
CA CYS A 41 15.43 -33.20 -12.17
C CYS A 41 16.89 -32.79 -11.89
N ALA A 42 17.08 -31.76 -11.07
CA ALA A 42 18.30 -31.57 -10.30
C ALA A 42 18.07 -32.04 -8.86
N SER A 43 19.04 -32.79 -8.34
CA SER A 43 19.05 -33.50 -7.07
C SER A 43 18.72 -32.62 -5.85
N PRO A 44 18.15 -33.18 -4.76
CA PRO A 44 17.87 -32.42 -3.54
C PRO A 44 19.16 -32.19 -2.76
N GLY A 45 19.88 -31.11 -3.09
CA GLY A 45 20.85 -30.52 -2.17
C GLY A 45 20.08 -29.76 -1.08
N ASN A 46 20.34 -30.09 0.18
CA ASN A 46 19.77 -29.46 1.38
C ASN A 46 19.55 -27.93 1.22
N MET A 47 18.32 -27.53 0.90
CA MET A 47 17.87 -26.16 1.05
C MET A 47 17.32 -26.01 2.47
N HIS A 48 18.13 -25.46 3.37
CA HIS A 48 17.61 -24.90 4.61
C HIS A 48 16.73 -23.69 4.26
N SER A 49 15.42 -23.90 4.30
CA SER A 49 14.45 -22.82 4.55
C SER A 49 14.82 -22.16 5.88
N PRO A 50 14.84 -20.83 6.02
CA PRO A 50 14.89 -20.21 7.34
C PRO A 50 13.62 -20.62 8.08
N THR A 51 13.78 -21.57 9.00
CA THR A 51 12.73 -21.95 9.95
C THR A 51 12.52 -20.73 10.86
N PRO A 52 11.28 -20.33 11.18
CA PRO A 52 11.07 -19.43 12.30
C PRO A 52 11.72 -20.08 13.52
N THR A 53 12.57 -19.33 14.24
CA THR A 53 13.24 -19.82 15.45
C THR A 53 12.18 -20.20 16.48
N THR A 54 11.71 -21.44 16.47
CA THR A 54 11.09 -22.06 17.64
C THR A 54 12.22 -22.36 18.61
N ALA A 55 12.52 -21.41 19.49
CA ALA A 55 13.46 -21.60 20.58
C ALA A 55 12.90 -22.65 21.55
N GLY A 56 13.51 -23.83 21.55
CA GLY A 56 13.36 -24.78 22.64
C GLY A 56 13.97 -24.18 23.90
N VAL A 57 13.29 -24.37 25.03
CA VAL A 57 13.79 -24.04 26.37
C VAL A 57 15.10 -24.78 26.60
N ASN A 58 16.24 -24.10 26.45
CA ASN A 58 17.52 -24.40 27.10
C ASN A 58 18.54 -23.28 26.80
N GLY A 59 19.17 -22.76 27.87
CA GLY A 59 20.06 -21.60 27.87
C GLY A 59 21.24 -21.65 26.91
N VAL A 60 21.03 -21.17 25.69
CA VAL A 60 22.04 -20.62 24.79
C VAL A 60 21.71 -19.13 24.70
N GLY A 61 22.68 -18.26 24.96
CA GLY A 61 22.47 -16.81 24.93
C GLY A 61 21.86 -16.40 23.59
N VAL A 62 20.60 -15.98 23.61
CA VAL A 62 19.91 -15.49 22.40
C VAL A 62 20.56 -14.15 22.08
N GLU A 63 21.30 -14.11 20.97
CA GLU A 63 21.86 -12.87 20.45
C GLU A 63 20.69 -11.91 20.17
N ARG A 64 20.79 -10.67 20.67
CA ARG A 64 19.70 -9.70 20.53
C ARG A 64 19.48 -9.41 19.04
N SER A 65 18.22 -9.39 18.59
CA SER A 65 17.88 -8.98 17.23
C SER A 65 18.51 -7.62 16.90
N HIS A 66 18.95 -7.45 15.65
CA HIS A 66 19.66 -6.25 15.19
C HIS A 66 18.86 -5.51 14.12
N CYS A 67 18.51 -4.26 14.38
CA CYS A 67 17.78 -3.40 13.47
C CYS A 67 18.68 -2.31 12.86
N LEU A 68 18.54 -2.09 11.55
CA LEU A 68 19.11 -0.92 10.87
C LEU A 68 18.07 0.20 10.81
N VAL A 69 18.42 1.37 11.33
CA VAL A 69 17.64 2.61 11.20
C VAL A 69 18.27 3.47 10.10
N ILE A 70 17.58 3.62 8.98
CA ILE A 70 17.96 4.49 7.86
C ILE A 70 17.28 5.84 8.06
N TYR A 71 18.05 6.89 8.30
CA TYR A 71 17.54 8.26 8.44
C TYR A 71 17.70 9.02 7.13
N THR A 72 16.57 9.19 6.43
CA THR A 72 16.49 9.88 5.14
C THR A 72 16.23 11.37 5.29
N GLY A 73 15.71 11.80 6.45
CA GLY A 73 15.35 13.19 6.75
C GLY A 73 13.99 13.33 7.41
N GLY A 74 13.41 14.52 7.26
CA GLY A 74 12.18 14.92 7.94
C GLY A 74 12.35 15.32 9.40
N THR A 75 11.20 15.61 10.03
CA THR A 75 11.02 16.25 11.34
C THR A 75 11.82 15.60 12.49
N PHE A 76 12.16 14.31 12.39
CA PHE A 76 12.87 13.56 13.42
C PHE A 76 14.19 14.20 13.88
N GLY A 77 15.04 14.60 12.93
CA GLY A 77 16.36 15.18 13.18
C GLY A 77 16.43 16.69 13.07
N MET A 78 15.26 17.36 13.09
CA MET A 78 15.18 18.81 13.01
C MET A 78 15.44 19.44 14.38
N VAL A 79 16.34 20.43 14.42
CA VAL A 79 16.71 21.19 15.64
C VAL A 79 16.47 22.68 15.38
N PRO A 80 15.87 23.42 16.34
CA PRO A 80 15.69 24.86 16.18
C PRO A 80 17.04 25.59 16.24
N ASP A 81 17.23 26.55 15.34
CA ASP A 81 18.30 27.56 15.43
C ASP A 81 17.97 28.65 16.47
N GLU A 82 18.84 29.65 16.57
CA GLU A 82 18.68 30.79 17.51
C GLU A 82 17.39 31.59 17.28
N ASN A 83 16.81 31.52 16.08
CA ASN A 83 15.55 32.18 15.71
C ASN A 83 14.34 31.25 15.82
N GLY A 84 14.54 29.99 16.23
CA GLY A 84 13.50 28.97 16.33
C GLY A 84 13.16 28.28 15.00
N VAL A 85 13.92 28.52 13.94
CA VAL A 85 13.74 27.85 12.64
C VAL A 85 14.35 26.46 12.71
N LEU A 86 13.62 25.45 12.24
CA LEU A 86 14.04 24.06 12.29
C LEU A 86 14.97 23.71 11.13
N HIS A 87 16.14 23.14 11.42
CA HIS A 87 17.11 22.65 10.43
C HIS A 87 17.55 21.22 10.72
N PRO A 88 17.89 20.40 9.70
CA PRO A 88 18.44 19.07 9.92
C PRO A 88 19.82 19.18 10.59
N SER A 89 20.11 18.28 11.54
CA SER A 89 21.39 18.25 12.26
C SER A 89 22.04 16.87 12.13
N SER A 90 23.21 16.82 11.47
CA SER A 90 23.94 15.57 11.24
C SER A 90 24.43 14.94 12.56
N GLY A 91 24.29 13.62 12.70
CA GLY A 91 24.68 12.87 13.89
C GLY A 91 23.75 13.06 15.09
N PHE A 92 22.71 13.89 14.95
CA PHE A 92 21.75 14.17 16.01
C PHE A 92 20.98 12.92 16.41
N LEU A 93 20.53 12.12 15.43
CA LEU A 93 19.71 10.95 15.70
C LEU A 93 20.49 9.86 16.45
N GLU A 94 21.70 9.53 16.00
CA GLU A 94 22.55 8.53 16.65
C GLU A 94 22.87 8.94 18.09
N LYS A 95 23.25 10.21 18.29
CA LYS A 95 23.45 10.77 19.63
C LYS A 95 22.19 10.63 20.49
N LYS A 96 21.02 10.97 19.94
CA LYS A 96 19.75 10.89 20.68
C LYS A 96 19.37 9.46 21.06
N ILE A 97 19.57 8.49 20.17
CA ILE A 97 19.34 7.07 20.47
C ILE A 97 20.24 6.61 21.61
N ASN A 98 21.53 6.98 21.60
CA ASN A 98 22.48 6.62 22.66
C ASN A 98 22.14 7.27 24.02
N GLU A 99 21.53 8.46 24.01
CA GLU A 99 21.08 9.16 25.22
C GLU A 99 19.80 8.56 25.82
N MET A 100 18.95 7.91 25.02
CA MET A 100 17.67 7.34 25.47
C MET A 100 17.88 6.05 26.28
N ASP A 101 17.35 6.03 27.50
CA ASP A 101 17.42 4.86 28.38
C ASP A 101 16.63 3.66 27.83
N GLU A 102 15.59 3.92 27.02
CA GLU A 102 14.80 2.86 26.40
C GLU A 102 15.63 1.95 25.49
N PHE A 103 16.67 2.51 24.85
CA PHE A 103 17.60 1.75 24.00
C PHE A 103 18.63 0.94 24.78
N LYS A 104 18.70 1.11 26.11
CA LYS A 104 19.62 0.39 26.99
C LYS A 104 18.97 -0.82 27.65
N PHE A 105 17.64 -0.97 27.55
CA PHE A 105 16.96 -2.14 28.10
C PHE A 105 17.44 -3.44 27.45
N GLU A 106 17.48 -4.52 28.23
CA GLU A 106 17.99 -5.81 27.75
C GLU A 106 17.18 -6.38 26.59
N ASN A 107 15.89 -6.10 26.58
CA ASN A 107 14.97 -6.52 25.57
C ASN A 107 14.80 -5.54 24.39
N MET A 108 15.55 -4.45 24.35
CA MET A 108 15.56 -3.61 23.17
C MET A 108 16.51 -4.21 22.12
N PRO A 109 16.09 -4.33 20.86
CA PRO A 109 16.96 -4.72 19.76
C PRO A 109 18.21 -3.85 19.68
N HIS A 110 19.34 -4.43 19.27
CA HIS A 110 20.51 -3.65 18.93
C HIS A 110 20.20 -2.76 17.72
N VAL A 111 20.71 -1.53 17.70
CA VAL A 111 20.41 -0.55 16.64
C VAL A 111 21.71 -0.04 16.03
N THR A 112 21.76 -0.05 14.70
CA THR A 112 22.73 0.76 13.94
C THR A 112 21.98 1.85 13.20
N VAL A 113 22.54 3.06 13.20
CA VAL A 113 21.99 4.20 12.46
C VAL A 113 22.80 4.38 11.19
N SER A 114 22.10 4.53 10.06
CA SER A 114 22.66 4.99 8.80
C SER A 114 21.98 6.30 8.43
N GLU A 115 22.70 7.40 8.60
CA GLU A 115 22.19 8.74 8.31
C GLU A 115 22.67 9.20 6.92
N TRP A 116 21.73 9.70 6.12
CA TRP A 116 22.08 10.31 4.85
C TRP A 116 22.90 11.59 5.07
N ALA A 117 23.95 11.77 4.27
CA ALA A 117 24.83 12.94 4.38
C ALA A 117 24.06 14.26 4.21
N ASN A 118 23.03 14.25 3.37
CA ASN A 118 22.10 15.36 3.17
C ASN A 118 20.68 14.83 3.41
N PRO A 119 20.15 14.93 4.64
CA PRO A 119 18.76 14.57 4.90
C PRO A 119 17.82 15.48 4.09
N ILE A 120 16.78 14.90 3.51
CA ILE A 120 15.84 15.61 2.63
C ILE A 120 14.49 15.86 3.28
N ASP A 121 13.79 16.90 2.82
CA ASP A 121 12.37 17.04 3.11
C ASP A 121 11.59 15.99 2.32
N SER A 122 10.56 15.44 2.94
CA SER A 122 9.61 14.57 2.28
C SER A 122 8.97 15.18 1.03
N SER A 123 8.74 16.49 0.98
CA SER A 123 8.16 17.16 -0.19
C SER A 123 9.05 17.08 -1.43
N ASP A 124 10.36 16.94 -1.23
CA ASP A 124 11.37 16.88 -2.30
C ASP A 124 11.72 15.44 -2.69
N MET A 125 11.12 14.44 -2.02
CA MET A 125 11.36 13.02 -2.27
C MET A 125 10.96 12.63 -3.70
N THR A 126 11.87 11.94 -4.38
CA THR A 126 11.69 11.47 -5.75
C THR A 126 11.79 9.94 -5.84
N PRO A 127 11.44 9.33 -6.99
CA PRO A 127 11.64 7.91 -7.23
C PRO A 127 13.10 7.45 -7.15
N ASP A 128 14.06 8.32 -7.45
CA ASP A 128 15.48 8.01 -7.34
C ASP A 128 15.89 7.86 -5.86
N ASP A 129 15.31 8.66 -4.97
CA ASP A 129 15.50 8.55 -3.53
C ASP A 129 14.94 7.23 -2.99
N TRP A 130 13.75 6.82 -3.45
CA TRP A 130 13.22 5.48 -3.13
C TRP A 130 14.17 4.37 -3.60
N GLY A 131 14.78 4.55 -4.78
CA GLY A 131 15.79 3.64 -5.31
C GLY A 131 17.03 3.56 -4.43
N THR A 132 17.44 4.68 -3.85
CA THR A 132 18.56 4.77 -2.90
C THR A 132 18.24 4.00 -1.61
N ILE A 133 17.07 4.22 -1.02
CA ILE A 133 16.61 3.48 0.17
C ILE A 133 16.58 1.98 -0.11
N ALA A 134 16.00 1.57 -1.25
CA ALA A 134 15.86 0.16 -1.59
C ALA A 134 17.21 -0.53 -1.78
N LYS A 135 18.16 0.12 -2.47
CA LYS A 135 19.53 -0.40 -2.66
C LYS A 135 20.31 -0.46 -1.35
N GLU A 136 20.09 0.48 -0.43
CA GLU A 136 20.71 0.44 0.88
C GLU A 136 20.20 -0.76 1.71
N ILE A 137 18.89 -1.01 1.70
CA ILE A 137 18.30 -2.20 2.31
C ILE A 137 18.88 -3.46 1.66
N GLU A 138 19.03 -3.49 0.32
CA GLU A 138 19.60 -4.64 -0.39
C GLU A 138 21.04 -4.94 0.00
N ALA A 139 21.87 -3.91 0.09
CA ALA A 139 23.28 -4.05 0.46
C ALA A 139 23.46 -4.62 1.87
N LYS A 140 22.54 -4.31 2.78
CA LYS A 140 22.59 -4.66 4.21
C LYS A 140 21.58 -5.76 4.58
N TYR A 141 20.89 -6.35 3.61
CA TYR A 141 19.72 -7.19 3.85
C TYR A 141 19.99 -8.39 4.75
N TRP A 142 21.21 -8.94 4.66
CA TRP A 142 21.61 -10.15 5.37
C TRP A 142 22.28 -9.88 6.73
N ASP A 143 22.61 -8.63 7.03
CA ASP A 143 23.33 -8.23 8.24
C ASP A 143 22.39 -7.82 9.39
N TYR A 144 21.11 -7.56 9.09
CA TYR A 144 20.11 -7.07 10.04
C TYR A 144 18.82 -7.89 9.99
N ASP A 145 18.10 -8.00 11.10
CA ASP A 145 16.84 -8.75 11.20
C ASP A 145 15.63 -7.96 10.70
N GLY A 146 15.72 -6.63 10.70
CA GLY A 146 14.69 -5.73 10.21
C GLY A 146 15.20 -4.32 9.98
N PHE A 147 14.40 -3.53 9.27
CA PHE A 147 14.77 -2.19 8.82
C PHE A 147 13.75 -1.17 9.30
N VAL A 148 14.22 -0.03 9.79
CA VAL A 148 13.41 1.15 10.02
C VAL A 148 13.85 2.24 9.05
N VAL A 149 12.92 2.85 8.34
CA VAL A 149 13.19 4.01 7.49
C VAL A 149 12.53 5.23 8.13
N LEU A 150 13.33 6.16 8.62
CA LEU A 150 12.84 7.42 9.18
C LEU A 150 12.79 8.49 8.09
N GLN A 151 11.61 9.10 7.95
CA GLN A 151 11.32 10.04 6.87
C GLN A 151 10.30 11.11 7.29
N GLY A 152 10.24 12.21 6.53
CA GLY A 152 9.21 13.25 6.71
C GLY A 152 7.81 12.76 6.35
N THR A 153 6.76 13.36 6.92
CA THR A 153 5.43 12.73 6.85
C THR A 153 4.66 13.01 5.55
N ASP A 154 5.02 14.00 4.73
CA ASP A 154 4.16 14.43 3.61
C ASP A 154 4.08 13.40 2.48
N THR A 155 5.16 12.67 2.21
CA THR A 155 5.23 11.68 1.12
C THR A 155 5.49 10.26 1.59
N MET A 156 5.40 10.01 2.90
CA MET A 156 5.72 8.71 3.50
C MET A 156 4.86 7.57 2.97
N ALA A 157 3.57 7.81 2.74
CA ALA A 157 2.67 6.81 2.16
C ALA A 157 3.06 6.44 0.71
N TYR A 158 3.58 7.39 -0.07
CA TYR A 158 4.13 7.12 -1.40
C TYR A 158 5.41 6.28 -1.32
N THR A 159 6.34 6.63 -0.42
CA THR A 159 7.57 5.87 -0.19
C THR A 159 7.27 4.43 0.26
N ALA A 160 6.34 4.26 1.21
CA ALA A 160 5.91 2.93 1.67
C ALA A 160 5.27 2.12 0.55
N SER A 161 4.45 2.76 -0.28
CA SER A 161 3.84 2.13 -1.44
C SER A 161 4.89 1.68 -2.47
N ALA A 162 5.82 2.57 -2.83
CA ALA A 162 6.90 2.27 -3.77
C ALA A 162 7.78 1.12 -3.30
N LEU A 163 8.29 1.20 -2.07
CA LEU A 163 9.15 0.16 -1.49
C LEU A 163 8.43 -1.20 -1.42
N SER A 164 7.12 -1.23 -1.16
CA SER A 164 6.37 -2.51 -1.15
C SER A 164 6.46 -3.29 -2.47
N PHE A 165 6.56 -2.58 -3.60
CA PHE A 165 6.71 -3.18 -4.92
C PHE A 165 8.19 -3.39 -5.29
N MET A 166 9.06 -2.44 -4.95
CA MET A 166 10.49 -2.47 -5.28
C MET A 166 11.26 -3.57 -4.54
N LEU A 167 10.90 -3.84 -3.28
CA LEU A 167 11.50 -4.86 -2.42
C LEU A 167 10.86 -6.23 -2.70
N GLU A 168 11.28 -6.86 -3.79
CA GLU A 168 10.72 -8.13 -4.22
C GLU A 168 11.17 -9.29 -3.33
N TYR A 169 10.23 -10.17 -3.00
CA TYR A 169 10.48 -11.31 -2.11
C TYR A 169 11.05 -10.88 -0.76
N LEU A 170 10.50 -9.80 -0.21
CA LEU A 170 10.80 -9.34 1.14
C LEU A 170 10.40 -10.39 2.17
N GLY A 171 11.35 -10.77 3.02
CA GLY A 171 11.19 -11.75 4.10
C GLY A 171 11.50 -11.18 5.49
N LYS A 172 11.87 -9.90 5.57
CA LYS A 172 12.17 -9.18 6.81
C LYS A 172 11.30 -7.92 6.88
N PRO A 173 10.88 -7.47 8.07
CA PRO A 173 10.07 -6.26 8.18
C PRO A 173 10.84 -5.01 7.74
N VAL A 174 10.15 -4.13 7.03
CA VAL A 174 10.62 -2.76 6.74
C VAL A 174 9.57 -1.79 7.26
N VAL A 175 9.86 -1.12 8.37
CA VAL A 175 8.94 -0.19 9.02
C VAL A 175 9.33 1.24 8.69
N ILE A 176 8.47 1.95 7.96
CA ILE A 176 8.64 3.37 7.72
C ILE A 176 7.95 4.13 8.85
N SER A 177 8.62 5.15 9.39
CA SER A 177 8.03 5.99 10.42
C SER A 177 8.54 7.43 10.31
N GLY A 178 7.79 8.33 10.92
CA GLY A 178 8.07 9.76 10.97
C GLY A 178 7.47 10.36 12.23
N ALA A 179 7.53 11.68 12.31
CA ALA A 179 7.00 12.42 13.44
C ALA A 179 6.32 13.69 12.98
N MET A 180 5.23 14.05 13.65
CA MET A 180 4.58 15.35 13.45
C MET A 180 5.28 16.45 14.25
N ILE A 181 5.93 16.09 15.35
CA ILE A 181 6.65 17.01 16.24
C ILE A 181 8.12 16.59 16.33
N PRO A 182 9.10 17.51 16.17
CA PRO A 182 10.52 17.16 16.24
C PRO A 182 10.93 16.47 17.53
N LEU A 183 11.87 15.53 17.44
CA LEU A 183 12.33 14.72 18.58
C LEU A 183 12.89 15.56 19.73
N HIS A 184 13.34 16.78 19.43
CA HIS A 184 13.81 17.75 20.41
C HIS A 184 12.75 18.12 21.46
N PHE A 185 11.47 18.14 21.10
CA PHE A 185 10.42 18.61 22.00
C PHE A 185 9.91 17.52 22.95
N PRO A 186 9.60 17.84 24.22
CA PRO A 186 9.25 16.85 25.25
C PRO A 186 7.93 16.11 24.98
N HIS A 187 7.00 16.73 24.24
CA HIS A 187 5.71 16.15 23.89
C HIS A 187 5.71 15.52 22.49
N SER A 188 6.90 15.28 21.92
CA SER A 188 7.07 14.72 20.59
C SER A 188 6.58 13.27 20.49
N ASP A 189 5.89 12.97 19.38
CA ASP A 189 5.54 11.61 18.97
C ASP A 189 6.75 10.82 18.45
N ALA A 190 7.83 11.50 18.05
CA ALA A 190 9.03 10.93 17.45
C ALA A 190 9.67 9.85 18.34
N ARG A 191 9.83 10.11 19.65
CA ARG A 191 10.47 9.17 20.58
C ARG A 191 9.72 7.84 20.61
N ARG A 192 8.40 7.90 20.78
CA ARG A 192 7.55 6.70 20.81
C ARG A 192 7.54 6.00 19.46
N ASN A 193 7.38 6.74 18.37
CA ASN A 193 7.36 6.17 17.02
C ASN A 193 8.66 5.44 16.71
N LEU A 194 9.82 6.00 17.07
CA LEU A 194 11.12 5.37 16.85
C LEU A 194 11.29 4.08 17.64
N ILE A 195 11.05 4.11 18.96
CA ILE A 195 11.17 2.93 19.83
C ILE A 195 10.27 1.81 19.30
N MET A 196 9.00 2.12 19.05
CA MET A 196 8.03 1.12 18.62
C MET A 196 8.31 0.63 17.19
N SER A 197 8.82 1.47 16.29
CA SER A 197 9.22 1.03 14.94
C SER A 197 10.36 0.04 14.99
N VAL A 198 11.37 0.27 15.82
CA VAL A 198 12.50 -0.66 16.02
C VAL A 198 12.00 -1.98 16.61
N MET A 199 11.17 -1.92 17.66
CA MET A 199 10.57 -3.12 18.26
C MET A 199 9.71 -3.89 17.26
N CYS A 200 8.90 -3.21 16.45
CA CYS A 200 8.12 -3.84 15.39
C CYS A 200 9.01 -4.48 14.33
N ALA A 201 10.06 -3.78 13.88
CA ALA A 201 10.92 -4.24 12.80
C ALA A 201 11.76 -5.46 13.19
N ALA A 202 12.20 -5.55 14.45
CA ALA A 202 13.08 -6.61 14.91
C ALA A 202 12.36 -7.79 15.57
N SER A 203 11.14 -7.59 16.09
CA SER A 203 10.43 -8.60 16.88
C SER A 203 9.17 -9.15 16.22
N LEU A 204 8.59 -8.47 15.23
CA LEU A 204 7.38 -8.97 14.58
C LEU A 204 7.71 -9.69 13.26
N ALA A 205 7.23 -10.92 13.14
CA ALA A 205 7.37 -11.74 11.94
C ALA A 205 6.43 -11.28 10.79
N ILE A 206 6.62 -10.05 10.30
CA ILE A 206 5.79 -9.41 9.27
C ILE A 206 6.67 -9.10 8.05
N PRO A 207 6.66 -9.95 7.00
CA PRO A 207 7.54 -9.80 5.83
C PRO A 207 7.00 -8.75 4.84
N GLU A 208 6.72 -7.54 5.33
CA GLU A 208 6.06 -6.48 4.56
C GLU A 208 6.73 -5.11 4.80
N VAL A 209 6.47 -4.19 3.87
CA VAL A 209 6.71 -2.76 4.09
C VAL A 209 5.50 -2.20 4.84
N CYS A 210 5.75 -1.61 5.99
CA CYS A 210 4.73 -1.09 6.89
C CYS A 210 4.94 0.40 7.18
N ILE A 211 3.87 1.08 7.61
CA ILE A 211 3.99 2.36 8.32
C ILE A 211 3.65 2.13 9.79
N TYR A 212 4.50 2.59 10.69
CA TYR A 212 4.15 2.71 12.10
C TYR A 212 3.76 4.15 12.42
N SER A 213 2.52 4.35 12.86
CA SER A 213 1.98 5.65 13.25
C SER A 213 0.91 5.48 14.33
N ASN A 214 0.96 6.33 15.36
CA ASN A 214 -0.04 6.41 16.43
C ASN A 214 -0.54 5.05 16.95
N ASN A 215 0.37 4.23 17.46
CA ASN A 215 0.09 2.91 18.04
C ASN A 215 -0.41 1.85 17.06
N LYS A 216 -0.33 2.08 15.75
CA LYS A 216 -0.77 1.14 14.71
C LYS A 216 0.39 0.81 13.79
N LEU A 217 0.53 -0.46 13.43
CA LEU A 217 1.33 -0.91 12.31
C LEU A 217 0.40 -1.18 11.13
N LEU A 218 0.55 -0.39 10.07
CA LEU A 218 -0.30 -0.41 8.89
C LEU A 218 0.47 -1.01 7.71
N ARG A 219 -0.21 -1.77 6.83
CA ARG A 219 0.37 -2.19 5.55
C ARG A 219 0.68 -0.96 4.71
N GLY A 220 1.94 -0.77 4.31
CA GLY A 220 2.42 0.48 3.72
C GLY A 220 1.62 0.94 2.49
N ASN A 221 1.39 0.02 1.54
CA ASN A 221 0.62 0.26 0.32
C ASN A 221 -0.92 0.27 0.51
N ARG A 222 -1.40 0.34 1.76
CA ARG A 222 -2.80 0.61 2.09
C ARG A 222 -2.98 1.93 2.82
N THR A 223 -1.89 2.67 3.05
CA THR A 223 -1.91 3.90 3.85
C THR A 223 -2.08 5.15 3.01
N THR A 224 -2.64 6.19 3.65
CA THR A 224 -2.64 7.57 3.17
C THR A 224 -2.58 8.53 4.37
N LYS A 225 -2.03 9.73 4.16
CA LYS A 225 -2.00 10.79 5.20
C LYS A 225 -3.31 11.57 5.17
N VAL A 226 -4.12 11.42 6.21
CA VAL A 226 -5.46 12.02 6.31
C VAL A 226 -5.51 13.29 7.15
N ALA A 227 -4.46 13.58 7.94
CA ALA A 227 -4.37 14.78 8.76
C ALA A 227 -2.97 15.38 8.73
N ASN A 228 -2.89 16.71 8.70
CA ASN A 228 -1.64 17.47 8.66
C ASN A 228 -1.22 18.08 10.02
N MET A 229 -2.14 18.11 11.01
CA MET A 229 -1.89 18.71 12.32
C MET A 229 -2.14 17.75 13.51
N SER A 230 -2.39 16.46 13.23
CA SER A 230 -2.66 15.42 14.23
C SER A 230 -1.56 14.38 14.25
N VAL A 231 -1.22 13.84 15.42
CA VAL A 231 -0.33 12.67 15.53
C VAL A 231 -0.95 11.39 14.96
N ASP A 232 -2.29 11.30 14.90
CA ASP A 232 -3.01 10.25 14.16
C ASP A 232 -3.13 10.64 12.68
N ALA A 233 -2.00 10.88 12.02
CA ALA A 233 -1.95 11.43 10.66
C ALA A 233 -2.21 10.38 9.56
N PHE A 234 -1.85 9.12 9.78
CA PHE A 234 -1.86 8.08 8.74
C PHE A 234 -2.92 7.01 9.01
N HIS A 235 -3.77 6.79 8.03
CA HIS A 235 -4.87 5.82 8.10
C HIS A 235 -4.77 4.82 6.94
N SER A 236 -5.41 3.66 7.12
CA SER A 236 -5.56 2.61 6.11
C SER A 236 -7.05 2.39 5.86
N PRO A 237 -7.68 3.19 4.98
CA PRO A 237 -9.14 3.32 4.93
C PRO A 237 -9.85 2.05 4.42
N ASN A 238 -9.17 1.26 3.57
CA ASN A 238 -9.74 0.07 2.94
C ASN A 238 -9.13 -1.25 3.45
N PHE A 239 -8.27 -1.20 4.47
CA PHE A 239 -7.65 -2.40 5.03
C PHE A 239 -7.34 -2.21 6.53
N PRO A 240 -7.62 -3.20 7.40
CA PRO A 240 -7.34 -3.08 8.83
C PRO A 240 -5.83 -2.96 9.14
N SER A 241 -5.49 -2.44 10.32
CA SER A 241 -4.12 -2.42 10.83
C SER A 241 -3.59 -3.84 11.03
N LEU A 242 -2.34 -4.11 10.65
CA LEU A 242 -1.67 -5.40 10.84
C LEU A 242 -1.40 -5.68 12.33
N ALA A 243 -1.08 -4.62 13.08
CA ALA A 243 -0.94 -4.69 14.53
C ALA A 243 -1.38 -3.41 15.23
N VAL A 244 -1.80 -3.54 16.49
CA VAL A 244 -2.05 -2.41 17.40
C VAL A 244 -1.18 -2.58 18.63
N THR A 245 -0.49 -1.52 19.04
CA THR A 245 0.45 -1.51 20.17
C THR A 245 -0.15 -0.73 21.34
N GLY A 246 -0.82 -1.44 22.24
CA GLY A 246 -1.35 -0.90 23.50
C GLY A 246 -0.47 -1.29 24.69
N VAL A 247 -1.09 -1.71 25.79
CA VAL A 247 -0.39 -2.38 26.90
C VAL A 247 0.30 -3.66 26.40
N GLU A 248 -0.38 -4.37 25.50
CA GLU A 248 0.15 -5.50 24.73
C GLU A 248 0.16 -5.13 23.24
N ALA A 249 1.01 -5.79 22.46
CA ALA A 249 0.93 -5.72 21.01
C ALA A 249 0.03 -6.85 20.49
N ILE A 250 -0.96 -6.49 19.68
CA ILE A 250 -1.89 -7.45 19.09
C ILE A 250 -1.63 -7.48 17.60
N VAL A 251 -1.16 -8.63 17.09
CA VAL A 251 -0.92 -8.87 15.66
C VAL A 251 -2.08 -9.68 15.09
N ASP A 252 -2.66 -9.19 14.00
CA ASP A 252 -3.71 -9.89 13.27
C ASP A 252 -3.09 -10.79 12.19
N GLN A 253 -2.59 -11.95 12.62
CA GLN A 253 -1.84 -12.90 11.78
C GLN A 253 -2.52 -13.24 10.44
N PRO A 254 -3.86 -13.45 10.36
CA PRO A 254 -4.55 -13.68 9.10
C PRO A 254 -4.40 -12.57 8.05
N LEU A 255 -4.03 -11.34 8.45
CA LEU A 255 -3.81 -10.24 7.53
C LEU A 255 -2.42 -10.26 6.89
N ILE A 256 -1.44 -10.91 7.53
CA ILE A 256 -0.02 -10.85 7.15
C ILE A 256 0.22 -11.64 5.85
N LEU A 257 1.01 -11.07 4.94
CA LEU A 257 1.42 -11.76 3.71
C LEU A 257 2.27 -12.99 4.03
N PRO A 258 2.15 -14.07 3.23
CA PRO A 258 2.99 -15.24 3.39
C PRO A 258 4.45 -14.89 3.10
N TYR A 259 5.36 -15.57 3.79
CA TYR A 259 6.79 -15.47 3.51
C TYR A 259 7.11 -15.86 2.06
N PRO A 260 8.06 -15.17 1.42
CA PRO A 260 8.40 -15.41 0.03
C PRO A 260 9.10 -16.75 -0.17
N ARG A 261 8.96 -17.31 -1.38
CA ARG A 261 9.61 -18.56 -1.80
C ARG A 261 10.81 -18.35 -2.73
N SER A 262 11.31 -17.12 -2.82
CA SER A 262 12.44 -16.76 -3.68
C SER A 262 13.37 -15.82 -2.95
N ARG A 263 14.60 -15.69 -3.47
CA ARG A 263 15.60 -14.81 -2.86
C ARG A 263 15.18 -13.35 -3.02
N PHE A 264 15.34 -12.60 -1.93
CA PHE A 264 15.17 -11.15 -1.92
C PHE A 264 15.97 -10.48 -3.03
N ARG A 265 15.35 -9.47 -3.69
CA ARG A 265 15.98 -8.64 -4.72
C ARG A 265 15.28 -7.29 -4.83
N VAL A 266 15.98 -6.30 -5.36
CA VAL A 266 15.42 -4.96 -5.56
C VAL A 266 15.19 -4.62 -7.04
N PHE A 267 14.11 -3.90 -7.31
CA PHE A 267 13.85 -3.27 -8.59
C PHE A 267 13.68 -1.75 -8.43
N THR A 268 14.54 -0.95 -9.09
CA THR A 268 14.54 0.51 -8.94
C THR A 268 14.12 1.30 -10.17
N ALA A 269 13.97 0.67 -11.35
CA ALA A 269 13.69 1.37 -12.59
C ALA A 269 12.19 1.68 -12.75
N LEU A 270 11.64 2.54 -11.89
CA LEU A 270 10.23 2.95 -11.94
C LEU A 270 9.98 3.93 -13.10
N SER A 271 8.87 3.74 -13.82
CA SER A 271 8.41 4.69 -14.84
C SER A 271 7.43 5.69 -14.23
N THR A 272 7.91 6.87 -13.86
CA THR A 272 7.16 7.85 -13.03
C THR A 272 6.52 8.98 -13.83
N ASN A 273 6.46 8.82 -15.14
CA ASN A 273 5.78 9.68 -16.09
C ASN A 273 4.23 9.56 -15.99
N ILE A 274 3.68 9.74 -14.79
CA ILE A 274 2.27 9.52 -14.46
C ILE A 274 1.63 10.85 -14.08
N CYS A 275 0.49 11.19 -14.69
CA CYS A 275 -0.29 12.36 -14.31
C CYS A 275 -1.58 11.93 -13.61
N VAL A 276 -1.83 12.49 -12.42
CA VAL A 276 -3.06 12.26 -11.66
C VAL A 276 -3.99 13.45 -11.82
N PHE A 277 -5.16 13.23 -12.42
CA PHE A 277 -6.21 14.23 -12.57
C PHE A 277 -7.30 14.00 -11.53
N HIS A 278 -7.38 14.91 -10.56
CA HIS A 278 -8.51 14.97 -9.63
C HIS A 278 -9.67 15.73 -10.29
N LEU A 279 -10.70 15.02 -10.76
CA LEU A 279 -11.80 15.67 -11.46
C LEU A 279 -12.61 16.56 -10.52
N VAL A 280 -13.06 17.70 -11.04
CA VAL A 280 -14.03 18.57 -10.36
C VAL A 280 -15.21 18.86 -11.29
N PRO A 281 -16.40 19.19 -10.77
CA PRO A 281 -17.52 19.57 -11.60
C PRO A 281 -17.15 20.75 -12.51
N GLY A 282 -17.29 20.56 -13.83
CA GLY A 282 -16.88 21.56 -14.81
C GLY A 282 -15.37 21.58 -15.13
N PHE A 283 -14.66 20.46 -14.91
CA PHE A 283 -13.24 20.33 -15.26
C PHE A 283 -12.96 20.76 -16.71
N ASP A 284 -11.78 21.35 -16.90
CA ASP A 284 -11.30 21.79 -18.20
C ASP A 284 -10.83 20.59 -19.03
N ALA A 285 -11.68 20.16 -19.95
CA ALA A 285 -11.39 19.06 -20.87
C ALA A 285 -10.30 19.42 -21.88
N GLU A 286 -10.18 20.68 -22.29
CA GLU A 286 -9.21 21.13 -23.29
C GLU A 286 -7.78 21.05 -22.74
N CYS A 287 -7.60 21.34 -21.45
CA CYS A 287 -6.30 21.17 -20.77
C CYS A 287 -5.83 19.70 -20.79
N ILE A 288 -6.73 18.76 -20.51
CA ILE A 288 -6.43 17.32 -20.53
C ILE A 288 -6.18 16.85 -21.97
N GLU A 289 -6.96 17.34 -22.93
CA GLU A 289 -6.80 17.07 -24.36
C GLU A 289 -5.42 17.50 -24.86
N ALA A 290 -5.01 18.74 -24.56
CA ALA A 290 -3.69 19.26 -24.92
C ALA A 290 -2.55 18.43 -24.29
N TYR A 291 -2.72 17.94 -23.07
CA TYR A 291 -1.76 17.01 -22.45
C TYR A 291 -1.64 15.71 -23.24
N ILE A 292 -2.78 15.10 -23.60
CA ILE A 292 -2.82 13.84 -24.37
C ILE A 292 -2.16 14.05 -25.74
N GLU A 293 -2.54 15.11 -26.47
CA GLU A 293 -1.99 15.42 -27.80
C GLU A 293 -0.48 15.65 -27.77
N ARG A 294 0.01 16.38 -26.77
CA ARG A 294 1.45 16.61 -26.59
C ARG A 294 2.23 15.30 -26.40
N HIS A 295 1.60 14.27 -25.85
CA HIS A 295 2.24 13.03 -25.45
C HIS A 295 1.88 11.81 -26.32
N SER A 296 0.96 11.95 -27.28
CA SER A 296 0.54 10.87 -28.20
C SER A 296 1.60 10.50 -29.24
N ALA A 297 2.58 11.38 -29.50
CA ALA A 297 3.59 11.20 -30.55
C ALA A 297 4.90 10.55 -30.07
N THR A 298 5.02 10.14 -28.80
CA THR A 298 6.29 9.57 -28.29
C THR A 298 6.44 8.09 -28.63
N THR A 299 7.36 7.77 -29.54
CA THR A 299 7.80 6.38 -29.80
C THR A 299 8.86 5.90 -28.80
N ASP A 300 9.39 6.82 -27.99
CA ASP A 300 10.37 6.55 -26.95
C ASP A 300 9.68 5.86 -25.76
N LYS A 301 10.00 4.59 -25.58
CA LYS A 301 9.44 3.73 -24.52
C LYS A 301 9.75 4.25 -23.12
N ASP A 302 10.89 4.93 -22.94
CA ASP A 302 11.31 5.48 -21.64
C ASP A 302 10.56 6.77 -21.28
N LYS A 303 9.85 7.36 -22.26
CA LYS A 303 9.02 8.55 -22.08
C LYS A 303 7.52 8.25 -22.09
N ARG A 304 7.12 6.98 -22.03
CA ARG A 304 5.70 6.59 -22.00
C ARG A 304 5.00 7.30 -20.84
N LYS A 305 3.90 7.98 -21.15
CA LYS A 305 3.03 8.60 -20.15
C LYS A 305 1.95 7.62 -19.68
N ALA A 306 1.40 7.86 -18.50
CA ALA A 306 0.14 7.25 -18.08
C ALA A 306 -0.73 8.26 -17.33
N LEU A 307 -2.04 8.02 -17.34
CA LEU A 307 -3.03 8.87 -16.71
C LEU A 307 -3.74 8.12 -15.60
N VAL A 308 -3.92 8.78 -14.46
CA VAL A 308 -4.80 8.33 -13.38
C VAL A 308 -5.89 9.37 -13.21
N PHE A 309 -7.16 8.97 -13.33
CA PHE A 309 -8.29 9.86 -13.07
C PHE A 309 -8.94 9.48 -11.74
N ALA A 310 -8.89 10.41 -10.77
CA ALA A 310 -9.68 10.29 -9.55
C ALA A 310 -11.09 10.81 -9.82
N LEU A 311 -12.04 9.88 -9.93
CA LEU A 311 -13.44 10.08 -10.28
C LEU A 311 -14.35 10.10 -9.06
N TYR A 312 -15.62 10.49 -9.26
CA TYR A 312 -16.57 10.65 -8.16
C TYR A 312 -17.12 9.30 -7.67
N GLY A 313 -17.34 9.16 -6.36
CA GLY A 313 -18.00 7.99 -5.78
C GLY A 313 -17.33 6.69 -6.20
N THR A 314 -18.06 5.76 -6.81
CA THR A 314 -17.52 4.47 -7.25
C THR A 314 -16.77 4.53 -8.59
N GLY A 315 -16.42 5.71 -9.13
CA GLY A 315 -15.76 5.84 -10.43
C GLY A 315 -16.62 6.52 -11.50
N ASN A 316 -17.53 7.41 -11.11
CA ASN A 316 -18.42 8.13 -12.02
C ASN A 316 -17.76 9.38 -12.60
N ALA A 317 -18.03 9.66 -13.87
CA ALA A 317 -17.62 10.88 -14.55
C ALA A 317 -18.81 11.52 -15.31
N PRO A 318 -18.74 12.83 -15.63
CA PRO A 318 -19.77 13.49 -16.41
C PRO A 318 -19.90 12.91 -17.82
N LEU A 319 -21.13 12.55 -18.21
CA LEU A 319 -21.46 12.08 -19.57
C LEU A 319 -21.97 13.18 -20.51
N ARG A 320 -22.25 14.39 -20.00
CA ARG A 320 -22.82 15.45 -20.84
C ARG A 320 -21.84 15.79 -21.98
N LYS A 321 -22.31 15.67 -23.23
CA LYS A 321 -21.54 15.89 -24.48
C LYS A 321 -20.36 14.93 -24.70
N ASP A 322 -20.37 13.74 -24.09
CA ASP A 322 -19.33 12.71 -24.22
C ASP A 322 -17.89 13.16 -23.92
N GLY A 323 -17.71 14.32 -23.28
CA GLY A 323 -16.39 14.97 -23.15
C GLY A 323 -15.35 14.10 -22.47
N PHE A 324 -15.69 13.51 -21.31
CA PHE A 324 -14.75 12.64 -20.59
C PHE A 324 -14.46 11.33 -21.34
N LEU A 325 -15.49 10.70 -21.90
CA LEU A 325 -15.34 9.47 -22.68
C LEU A 325 -14.46 9.70 -23.91
N ARG A 326 -14.58 10.86 -24.57
CA ARG A 326 -13.70 11.28 -25.66
C ARG A 326 -12.25 11.35 -25.19
N LEU A 327 -11.96 12.02 -24.07
CA LEU A 327 -10.59 12.14 -23.54
C LEU A 327 -9.98 10.77 -23.23
N VAL A 328 -10.75 9.89 -22.58
CA VAL A 328 -10.27 8.52 -22.28
C VAL A 328 -9.98 7.77 -23.58
N LYS A 329 -10.88 7.83 -24.56
CA LYS A 329 -10.67 7.22 -25.86
C LYS A 329 -9.41 7.77 -26.56
N MET A 330 -9.22 9.09 -26.55
CA MET A 330 -8.04 9.73 -27.13
C MET A 330 -6.74 9.24 -26.48
N ALA A 331 -6.71 9.12 -25.14
CA ALA A 331 -5.55 8.59 -24.42
C ALA A 331 -5.27 7.11 -24.77
N ILE A 332 -6.31 6.28 -24.80
CA ILE A 332 -6.17 4.86 -25.15
C ILE A 332 -5.71 4.68 -26.60
N ASP A 333 -6.29 5.43 -27.55
CA ASP A 333 -5.90 5.42 -28.97
C ASP A 333 -4.44 5.89 -29.16
N ALA A 334 -3.91 6.69 -28.21
CA ALA A 334 -2.53 7.15 -28.16
C ALA A 334 -1.57 6.21 -27.40
N ASP A 335 -1.98 4.99 -27.05
CA ASP A 335 -1.20 4.02 -26.21
C ASP A 335 -0.77 4.59 -24.85
N ILE A 336 -1.56 5.52 -24.29
CA ILE A 336 -1.38 6.05 -22.94
C ILE A 336 -2.29 5.25 -21.98
N PRO A 337 -1.74 4.45 -21.05
CA PRO A 337 -2.55 3.71 -20.10
C PRO A 337 -3.38 4.65 -19.24
N VAL A 338 -4.67 4.36 -19.13
CA VAL A 338 -5.62 5.11 -18.30
C VAL A 338 -6.06 4.25 -17.13
N THR A 339 -5.80 4.72 -15.91
CA THR A 339 -6.27 4.11 -14.67
C THR A 339 -7.35 4.96 -14.03
N ILE A 340 -8.43 4.32 -13.58
CA ILE A 340 -9.54 4.96 -12.89
C ILE A 340 -9.47 4.64 -11.41
N THR A 341 -9.54 5.70 -10.60
CA THR A 341 -9.63 5.62 -9.14
C THR A 341 -10.79 6.47 -8.61
N SER A 342 -11.06 6.37 -7.32
CA SER A 342 -12.05 7.18 -6.62
C SER A 342 -11.38 8.34 -5.90
N GLN A 343 -12.06 9.48 -5.83
CA GLN A 343 -11.73 10.57 -4.90
C GLN A 343 -12.11 10.23 -3.45
N CYS A 344 -13.03 9.29 -3.26
CA CYS A 344 -13.41 8.83 -1.93
C CYS A 344 -12.25 8.04 -1.32
N VAL A 345 -11.81 8.47 -0.13
CA VAL A 345 -10.71 7.84 0.60
C VAL A 345 -11.06 6.40 1.00
N GLN A 346 -12.33 6.13 1.27
CA GLN A 346 -12.84 4.79 1.60
C GLN A 346 -13.80 4.28 0.53
N GLY A 347 -13.72 2.98 0.25
CA GLY A 347 -14.51 2.29 -0.75
C GLY A 347 -13.66 1.77 -1.90
N ARG A 348 -14.33 1.46 -3.01
CA ARG A 348 -13.68 0.92 -4.22
C ARG A 348 -14.22 1.55 -5.48
N THR A 349 -13.38 1.59 -6.50
CA THR A 349 -13.79 1.84 -7.88
C THR A 349 -14.57 0.63 -8.39
N GLN A 350 -15.81 0.86 -8.80
CA GLN A 350 -16.73 -0.13 -9.34
C GLN A 350 -17.43 0.46 -10.57
N LEU A 351 -16.97 0.02 -11.74
CA LEU A 351 -17.41 0.55 -13.04
C LEU A 351 -18.51 -0.30 -13.71
N ASP A 352 -18.83 -1.48 -13.18
CA ASP A 352 -19.81 -2.39 -13.78
C ASP A 352 -21.29 -2.03 -13.49
N THR A 353 -21.55 -1.10 -12.56
CA THR A 353 -22.91 -0.75 -12.13
C THR A 353 -23.61 0.27 -13.04
N TYR A 354 -22.88 1.26 -13.56
CA TYR A 354 -23.46 2.41 -14.27
C TYR A 354 -22.98 2.48 -15.73
N ALA A 355 -23.82 3.01 -16.63
CA ALA A 355 -23.54 3.07 -18.06
C ALA A 355 -22.18 3.72 -18.41
N THR A 356 -21.79 4.80 -17.71
CA THR A 356 -20.47 5.44 -17.86
C THR A 356 -19.34 4.45 -17.63
N GLY A 357 -19.41 3.69 -16.54
CA GLY A 357 -18.37 2.76 -16.14
C GLY A 357 -18.26 1.58 -17.11
N VAL A 358 -19.39 1.06 -17.61
CA VAL A 358 -19.39 -0.01 -18.63
C VAL A 358 -18.70 0.46 -19.90
N ASN A 359 -18.95 1.69 -20.36
CA ASN A 359 -18.25 2.26 -21.50
C ASN A 359 -16.74 2.38 -21.26
N LEU A 360 -16.33 2.84 -20.07
CA LEU A 360 -14.91 2.91 -19.70
C LEU A 360 -14.25 1.53 -19.68
N LEU A 361 -14.92 0.51 -19.12
CA LEU A 361 -14.42 -0.86 -19.11
C LEU A 361 -14.22 -1.41 -20.53
N ASN A 362 -15.18 -1.17 -21.43
CA ASN A 362 -15.11 -1.57 -22.83
C ASN A 362 -13.98 -0.87 -23.59
N MET A 363 -13.60 0.35 -23.20
CA MET A 363 -12.42 1.05 -23.74
C MET A 363 -11.10 0.47 -23.24
N GLY A 364 -11.11 -0.42 -22.25
CA GLY A 364 -9.90 -1.06 -21.74
C GLY A 364 -9.17 -0.28 -20.64
N VAL A 365 -9.84 0.68 -19.97
CA VAL A 365 -9.24 1.35 -18.80
C VAL A 365 -8.86 0.34 -17.71
N ILE A 366 -7.89 0.71 -16.90
CA ILE A 366 -7.47 -0.03 -15.72
C ILE A 366 -8.31 0.41 -14.54
N THR A 367 -8.84 -0.53 -13.75
CA THR A 367 -9.49 -0.22 -12.48
C THR A 367 -8.50 -0.32 -11.33
N SER A 368 -8.44 0.71 -10.47
CA SER A 368 -7.61 0.67 -9.27
C SER A 368 -8.24 -0.08 -8.09
N LEU A 369 -9.52 -0.49 -8.23
CA LEU A 369 -10.32 -1.10 -7.17
C LEU A 369 -10.29 -0.23 -5.90
N ASP A 370 -9.84 -0.76 -4.76
CA ASP A 370 -9.74 -0.10 -3.46
C ASP A 370 -8.32 0.34 -3.10
N MET A 371 -7.40 0.41 -4.08
CA MET A 371 -6.07 0.99 -3.87
C MET A 371 -6.18 2.46 -3.48
N THR A 372 -5.26 2.91 -2.62
CA THR A 372 -5.01 4.34 -2.43
C THR A 372 -4.34 4.94 -3.68
N ILE A 373 -4.33 6.26 -3.81
CA ILE A 373 -3.66 6.93 -4.94
C ILE A 373 -2.16 6.63 -4.89
N GLU A 374 -1.57 6.64 -3.70
CA GLU A 374 -0.16 6.33 -3.43
C GLU A 374 0.22 4.94 -3.96
N ALA A 375 -0.57 3.92 -3.61
CA ALA A 375 -0.37 2.56 -4.08
C ALA A 375 -0.62 2.43 -5.59
N CYS A 376 -1.66 3.10 -6.10
CA CYS A 376 -2.00 3.08 -7.52
C CYS A 376 -0.86 3.63 -8.39
N VAL A 377 -0.30 4.80 -8.06
CA VAL A 377 0.78 5.41 -8.84
C VAL A 377 2.09 4.62 -8.69
N ALA A 378 2.40 4.14 -7.48
CA ALA A 378 3.59 3.35 -7.22
C ALA A 378 3.56 2.02 -8.00
N LYS A 379 2.43 1.32 -7.98
CA LYS A 379 2.23 0.06 -8.71
C LYS A 379 2.28 0.27 -10.22
N LEU A 380 1.63 1.31 -10.72
CA LEU A 380 1.63 1.66 -12.15
C LEU A 380 3.06 1.96 -12.62
N GLY A 381 3.81 2.77 -11.86
CA GLY A 381 5.20 3.09 -12.19
C GLY A 381 6.13 1.88 -12.12
N TYR A 382 5.92 1.00 -11.14
CA TYR A 382 6.64 -0.28 -11.04
C TYR A 382 6.38 -1.19 -12.24
N LEU A 383 5.11 -1.39 -12.62
CA LEU A 383 4.76 -2.28 -13.72
C LEU A 383 5.17 -1.73 -15.09
N MET A 384 5.00 -0.43 -15.32
CA MET A 384 5.48 0.23 -16.53
C MET A 384 7.01 0.17 -16.63
N GLY A 385 7.71 0.38 -15.51
CA GLY A 385 9.16 0.24 -15.42
C GLY A 385 9.65 -1.17 -15.74
N LYS A 386 8.88 -2.20 -15.37
CA LYS A 386 9.10 -3.59 -15.76
C LYS A 386 8.79 -3.88 -17.25
N GLY A 387 8.29 -2.88 -17.98
CA GLY A 387 7.96 -2.99 -19.40
C GLY A 387 6.58 -3.56 -19.70
N PHE A 388 5.68 -3.70 -18.71
CA PHE A 388 4.32 -4.15 -18.96
C PHE A 388 3.50 -3.07 -19.68
N THR A 389 2.73 -3.48 -20.69
CA THR A 389 1.89 -2.59 -21.49
C THR A 389 0.52 -3.20 -21.78
N GLY A 390 -0.41 -2.36 -22.27
CA GLY A 390 -1.73 -2.77 -22.75
C GLY A 390 -2.45 -3.73 -21.79
N LYS A 391 -2.90 -4.87 -22.33
CA LYS A 391 -3.64 -5.88 -21.56
C LYS A 391 -2.84 -6.47 -20.39
N GLN A 392 -1.53 -6.67 -20.55
CA GLN A 392 -0.70 -7.24 -19.47
C GLN A 392 -0.57 -6.26 -18.30
N LEU A 393 -0.36 -4.97 -18.61
CA LEU A 393 -0.33 -3.92 -17.59
C LEU A 393 -1.65 -3.85 -16.85
N LYS A 394 -2.78 -3.84 -17.58
CA LYS A 394 -4.13 -3.87 -16.99
C LYS A 394 -4.30 -5.06 -16.04
N THR A 395 -4.04 -6.28 -16.52
CA THR A 395 -4.19 -7.49 -15.71
C THR A 395 -3.35 -7.43 -14.43
N LYS A 396 -2.09 -6.96 -14.51
CA LYS A 396 -1.24 -6.86 -13.32
C LYS A 396 -1.64 -5.73 -12.38
N MET A 397 -2.13 -4.61 -12.90
CA MET A 397 -2.68 -3.53 -12.07
C MET A 397 -3.92 -3.98 -11.31
N GLU A 398 -4.77 -4.82 -11.90
CA GLU A 398 -6.01 -5.34 -11.32
C GLU A 398 -5.80 -6.62 -10.47
N THR A 399 -4.58 -7.15 -10.40
CA THR A 399 -4.21 -8.32 -9.58
C THR A 399 -3.49 -7.88 -8.31
N ASP A 400 -3.87 -8.40 -7.15
CA ASP A 400 -3.15 -8.19 -5.90
C ASP A 400 -1.70 -8.72 -5.99
N LEU A 401 -0.71 -7.83 -5.84
CA LEU A 401 0.71 -8.20 -5.87
C LEU A 401 1.34 -8.24 -4.48
N ARG A 402 0.95 -7.33 -3.60
CA ARG A 402 1.59 -7.01 -2.32
C ARG A 402 0.56 -6.61 -1.26
N GLY A 403 -0.67 -7.06 -1.38
CA GLY A 403 -1.76 -6.77 -0.47
C GLY A 403 -2.36 -5.37 -0.64
N GLU A 404 -2.06 -4.66 -1.72
CA GLU A 404 -2.46 -3.26 -1.97
C GLU A 404 -3.94 -3.09 -2.35
N LEU A 405 -4.57 -4.18 -2.82
CA LEU A 405 -5.97 -4.18 -3.24
C LEU A 405 -6.69 -5.44 -2.77
N SER A 406 -8.01 -5.38 -2.72
CA SER A 406 -8.88 -6.49 -2.37
C SER A 406 -9.56 -7.00 -3.63
N ILE A 407 -9.22 -8.22 -4.05
CA ILE A 407 -9.96 -8.90 -5.11
C ILE A 407 -11.26 -9.42 -4.51
N VAL A 408 -12.39 -9.06 -5.11
CA VAL A 408 -13.68 -9.65 -4.76
C VAL A 408 -13.83 -10.91 -5.58
N ASP A 409 -13.57 -12.06 -4.95
CA ASP A 409 -14.14 -13.31 -5.43
C ASP A 409 -15.66 -13.12 -5.51
N ALA A 410 -16.21 -13.42 -6.68
CA ALA A 410 -17.55 -13.09 -7.12
C ALA A 410 -18.62 -13.03 -6.00
N VAL A 411 -19.30 -11.89 -5.90
CA VAL A 411 -20.60 -11.72 -5.19
C VAL A 411 -21.71 -12.52 -5.90
N ALA A 412 -21.39 -13.64 -6.55
CA ALA A 412 -22.34 -14.47 -7.26
C ALA A 412 -23.19 -15.33 -6.31
N ASN A 413 -22.82 -15.47 -5.03
CA ASN A 413 -23.53 -16.36 -4.09
C ASN A 413 -23.98 -15.71 -2.78
N GLY A 414 -24.19 -14.39 -2.73
CA GLY A 414 -24.95 -13.74 -1.65
C GLY A 414 -24.39 -13.92 -0.21
N GLU A 415 -23.20 -14.48 -0.05
CA GLU A 415 -22.51 -14.55 1.23
C GLU A 415 -21.48 -13.44 1.30
N GLU A 416 -21.67 -12.55 2.26
CA GLU A 416 -20.68 -11.62 2.73
C GLU A 416 -19.48 -12.44 3.25
N MET A 417 -18.52 -12.75 2.37
CA MET A 417 -17.25 -13.37 2.78
C MET A 417 -16.42 -12.34 3.54
N SER A 418 -16.82 -12.03 4.78
CA SER A 418 -15.84 -12.02 5.86
C SER A 418 -15.10 -13.35 5.75
N ARG A 419 -13.80 -13.33 5.46
CA ARG A 419 -12.92 -14.50 5.54
C ARG A 419 -12.84 -14.97 7.00
N THR A 420 -13.94 -15.47 7.55
CA THR A 420 -14.06 -16.05 8.89
C THR A 420 -13.48 -17.46 8.85
N ARG A 421 -12.22 -17.60 8.41
CA ARG A 421 -11.38 -18.69 8.91
C ARG A 421 -11.15 -18.35 10.37
N GLN A 422 -11.58 -19.21 11.30
CA GLN A 422 -11.40 -19.08 12.75
C GLN A 422 -10.18 -18.23 13.10
N TYR A 423 -10.42 -16.97 13.45
CA TYR A 423 -9.41 -15.92 13.51
C TYR A 423 -8.49 -16.16 14.71
N ARG A 424 -7.22 -16.48 14.45
CA ARG A 424 -6.21 -16.57 15.50
C ARG A 424 -5.45 -15.24 15.57
N LYS A 425 -6.00 -14.27 16.30
CA LYS A 425 -5.22 -13.10 16.73
C LYS A 425 -4.08 -13.58 17.61
N THR A 426 -2.87 -13.11 17.36
CA THR A 426 -1.72 -13.42 18.22
C THR A 426 -1.48 -12.24 19.14
N VAL A 427 -1.63 -12.48 20.43
CA VAL A 427 -1.29 -11.51 21.47
C VAL A 427 0.19 -11.65 21.75
N VAL A 428 0.95 -10.63 21.40
CA VAL A 428 2.36 -10.48 21.77
C VAL A 428 2.37 -9.77 23.11
N ARG A 429 2.32 -10.57 24.19
CA ARG A 429 2.27 -10.11 25.59
C ARG A 429 3.57 -9.42 26.03
N SER A 430 4.65 -9.72 25.33
CA SER A 430 5.94 -9.07 25.47
C SER A 430 6.60 -9.11 24.11
N PHE A 431 7.03 -7.96 23.58
CA PHE A 431 7.91 -7.91 22.40
C PHE A 431 9.23 -8.68 22.62
N ALA A 432 9.48 -9.14 23.85
CA ALA A 432 10.71 -9.67 24.37
C ALA A 432 10.65 -11.09 24.92
N SER A 433 9.56 -11.84 24.69
CA SER A 433 9.47 -13.24 25.12
C SER A 433 9.43 -14.19 23.93
N HIS A 434 10.43 -14.10 23.04
CA HIS A 434 10.73 -15.13 22.04
C HIS A 434 12.22 -15.24 21.83
#